data_AF-E5AE36-F1
#
_entry.id   AF-E5AE36-F1
#
_cell.length_a   1.000
_cell.length_b   1.000
_cell.length_c   1.000
_cell.angle_alpha   90.00
_cell.angle_beta   90.00
_cell.angle_gamma   90.00
#
_symmetry.space_group_name_H-M   'P 1'
#
loop_
_entity.id
_entity.type
_entity.pdbx_description
1 polymer ?
#
loop_
_entity_poly.entity_id
_entity_poly.type
_entity_poly.pdbx_seq_one_letter_code
_entity_poly.pdbx_strand_id
1 'polypeptide(L)'
;MAQRQSMVDNHLVNSTTSPPAQLLHSYGRLWRAMFDGSMRQVSYFGDQEGLNGLMKHVGDEEVNCQVLRMLWEERTEDSIPYEPFSNWSDINDPVFKDLIQGMTNLDPTKRITAHQALEHPWFAGFEIN
;
A
#
# COMPACT_ATOMS: atom_id res chain seq x y z
N MET A 1 -19.22 -32.61 -48.72
CA MET A 1 -19.54 -32.43 -47.30
C MET A 1 -18.24 -32.50 -46.53
N ALA A 2 -17.64 -31.34 -46.24
CA ALA A 2 -16.32 -31.25 -45.61
C ALA A 2 -16.50 -30.80 -44.16
N GLN A 3 -16.00 -31.60 -43.23
CA GLN A 3 -16.02 -31.35 -41.78
C GLN A 3 -15.25 -30.07 -41.44
N ARG A 4 -15.90 -29.23 -40.62
CA ARG A 4 -15.33 -28.03 -40.00
C ARG A 4 -14.25 -28.41 -39.01
N GLN A 5 -13.05 -27.92 -39.25
CA GLN A 5 -11.91 -27.92 -38.33
C GLN A 5 -12.01 -26.73 -37.37
N SER A 6 -11.58 -26.93 -36.12
CA SER A 6 -11.10 -25.93 -35.14
C SER A 6 -12.15 -25.06 -34.44
N MET A 7 -12.48 -25.41 -33.18
CA MET A 7 -12.61 -24.43 -32.08
C MET A 7 -12.83 -25.13 -30.71
N VAL A 8 -11.85 -25.86 -30.17
CA VAL A 8 -11.85 -26.19 -28.74
C VAL A 8 -10.40 -26.31 -28.26
N ASP A 9 -9.72 -25.19 -28.09
CA ASP A 9 -8.51 -25.13 -27.26
C ASP A 9 -8.50 -23.81 -26.49
N ASN A 10 -8.23 -23.90 -25.19
CA ASN A 10 -7.99 -22.83 -24.22
C ASN A 10 -9.18 -21.96 -23.80
N HIS A 11 -10.08 -22.56 -23.03
CA HIS A 11 -10.86 -21.79 -22.08
C HIS A 11 -9.95 -21.41 -20.88
N LEU A 12 -9.66 -20.10 -20.81
CA LEU A 12 -9.42 -19.33 -19.58
C LEU A 12 -8.10 -19.60 -18.83
N VAL A 13 -7.01 -19.21 -19.47
CA VAL A 13 -5.81 -18.71 -18.78
C VAL A 13 -5.85 -17.18 -18.85
N ASN A 14 -5.57 -16.53 -17.72
CA ASN A 14 -5.34 -15.09 -17.48
C ASN A 14 -6.56 -14.21 -17.16
N SER A 15 -7.04 -14.32 -15.93
CA SER A 15 -7.62 -13.21 -15.17
C SER A 15 -6.52 -12.23 -14.74
N THR A 16 -5.90 -11.57 -15.72
CA THR A 16 -5.01 -10.41 -15.54
C THR A 16 -5.67 -9.25 -16.26
N THR A 17 -6.55 -8.55 -15.56
CA THR A 17 -6.96 -7.22 -16.01
C THR A 17 -6.84 -6.31 -14.82
N SER A 18 -5.80 -5.45 -14.86
CA SER A 18 -5.89 -4.08 -14.36
C SER A 18 -7.29 -3.51 -14.64
N PRO A 19 -7.77 -2.53 -13.83
CA PRO A 19 -9.08 -1.92 -14.07
C PRO A 19 -9.23 -1.58 -15.55
N PRO A 20 -10.38 -1.92 -16.18
CA PRO A 20 -10.52 -1.84 -17.63
C PRO A 20 -10.03 -0.49 -18.11
N ALA A 21 -9.08 -0.49 -19.05
CA ALA A 21 -8.34 0.70 -19.50
C ALA A 21 -9.23 1.91 -19.87
N GLN A 22 -10.51 1.64 -20.11
CA GLN A 22 -11.58 2.60 -20.37
C GLN A 22 -11.89 3.53 -19.17
N LEU A 23 -11.61 3.15 -17.92
CA LEU A 23 -11.79 3.99 -16.72
C LEU A 23 -10.61 4.93 -16.45
N LEU A 24 -9.43 4.66 -17.02
CA LEU A 24 -8.23 5.49 -16.85
C LEU A 24 -8.31 6.83 -17.59
N HIS A 25 -9.13 6.95 -18.63
CA HIS A 25 -9.23 8.18 -19.43
C HIS A 25 -10.07 9.29 -18.76
N SER A 26 -11.06 8.94 -17.94
CA SER A 26 -11.92 9.93 -17.25
C SER A 26 -11.34 10.40 -15.92
N TYR A 27 -10.55 9.55 -15.23
CA TYR A 27 -9.97 9.85 -13.92
C TYR A 27 -8.44 9.93 -13.89
N GLY A 28 -7.74 9.73 -15.02
CA GLY A 28 -6.31 9.38 -15.08
C GLY A 28 -5.27 10.31 -14.45
N ARG A 29 -5.62 11.54 -14.06
CA ARG A 29 -4.76 12.40 -13.23
C ARG A 29 -5.04 12.27 -11.74
N LEU A 30 -6.32 12.19 -11.36
CA LEU A 30 -6.75 12.02 -9.98
C LEU A 30 -6.54 10.58 -9.50
N TRP A 31 -6.84 9.61 -10.37
CA TRP A 31 -6.56 8.20 -10.14
C TRP A 31 -5.07 7.98 -9.95
N ARG A 32 -4.21 8.52 -10.82
CA ARG A 32 -2.76 8.43 -10.62
C ARG A 32 -2.30 9.12 -9.33
N ALA A 33 -2.77 10.32 -9.03
CA ALA A 33 -2.37 11.01 -7.80
C ALA A 33 -2.83 10.28 -6.52
N MET A 34 -4.06 9.75 -6.52
CA MET A 34 -4.63 9.00 -5.40
C MET A 34 -3.94 7.64 -5.24
N PHE A 35 -3.76 6.92 -6.34
CA PHE A 35 -3.11 5.63 -6.39
C PHE A 35 -1.62 5.73 -6.03
N ASP A 36 -0.87 6.65 -6.64
CA ASP A 36 0.55 6.90 -6.34
C ASP A 36 0.72 7.32 -4.87
N GLY A 37 -0.18 8.14 -4.33
CA GLY A 37 -0.15 8.57 -2.92
C GLY A 37 -0.34 7.39 -1.96
N SER A 38 -1.38 6.59 -2.15
CA SER A 38 -1.65 5.39 -1.35
C SER A 38 -0.54 4.34 -1.52
N MET A 39 -0.07 4.14 -2.74
CA MET A 39 0.98 3.20 -3.08
C MET A 39 2.31 3.58 -2.42
N ARG A 40 2.67 4.87 -2.35
CA ARG A 40 3.85 5.33 -1.62
C ARG A 40 3.78 5.01 -0.14
N GLN A 41 2.64 5.26 0.51
CA GLN A 41 2.49 4.99 1.94
C GLN A 41 2.63 3.49 2.24
N VAL A 42 1.98 2.64 1.42
CA VAL A 42 2.08 1.19 1.54
C VAL A 42 3.48 0.66 1.22
N SER A 43 4.19 1.27 0.27
CA SER A 43 5.53 0.84 -0.13
C SER A 43 6.60 1.22 0.90
N TYR A 44 6.54 2.44 1.44
CA TYR A 44 7.56 2.93 2.39
C TYR A 44 7.33 2.43 3.82
N PHE A 45 6.08 2.38 4.27
CA PHE A 45 5.75 2.16 5.69
C PHE A 45 4.93 0.88 5.92
N GLY A 46 4.59 0.15 4.87
CA GLY A 46 3.78 -1.04 4.98
C GLY A 46 4.57 -2.30 5.31
N ASP A 47 4.14 -2.99 6.36
CA ASP A 47 4.48 -4.39 6.63
C ASP A 47 3.22 -5.29 6.54
N GLN A 48 3.45 -6.61 6.47
CA GLN A 48 2.35 -7.57 6.29
C GLN A 48 1.34 -7.53 7.44
N GLU A 49 1.81 -7.24 8.65
CA GLU A 49 0.98 -7.17 9.84
C GLU A 49 0.09 -5.92 9.81
N GLY A 50 0.65 -4.78 9.40
CA GLY A 50 -0.03 -3.51 9.17
C GLY A 50 -1.11 -3.61 8.10
N LEU A 51 -0.83 -4.30 6.99
CA LEU A 51 -1.83 -4.58 5.95
C LEU A 51 -2.98 -5.42 6.50
N ASN A 52 -2.68 -6.48 7.24
CA ASN A 52 -3.69 -7.34 7.85
C ASN A 52 -4.57 -6.57 8.85
N GLY A 53 -3.97 -5.71 9.66
CA GLY A 53 -4.67 -4.83 10.58
C GLY A 53 -5.59 -3.84 9.85
N LEU A 54 -5.11 -3.24 8.76
CA LEU A 54 -5.90 -2.36 7.90
C LEU A 54 -7.09 -3.08 7.26
N MET A 55 -6.89 -4.28 6.70
CA MET A 55 -7.98 -5.10 6.14
C MET A 55 -9.04 -5.41 7.19
N LYS A 56 -8.64 -5.76 8.42
CA LYS A 56 -9.56 -6.00 9.53
C LYS A 56 -10.32 -4.73 9.93
N HIS A 57 -9.69 -3.56 9.85
CA HIS A 57 -10.30 -2.28 10.24
C HIS A 57 -11.32 -1.77 9.22
N VAL A 58 -11.07 -1.94 7.92
CA VAL A 58 -11.97 -1.48 6.85
C VAL A 58 -13.23 -2.36 6.74
N GLY A 59 -13.23 -3.53 7.37
CA GLY A 59 -14.38 -4.43 7.47
C GLY A 59 -14.43 -5.48 6.35
N ASP A 60 -15.37 -6.42 6.45
CA ASP A 60 -15.49 -7.59 5.56
C ASP A 60 -16.02 -7.27 4.15
N GLU A 61 -15.99 -6.00 3.74
CA GLU A 61 -16.30 -5.64 2.36
C GLU A 61 -15.23 -6.22 1.43
N GLU A 62 -15.59 -7.30 0.74
CA GLU A 62 -14.67 -8.09 -0.09
C GLU A 62 -13.91 -7.22 -1.10
N VAL A 63 -14.58 -6.19 -1.64
CA VAL A 63 -14.00 -5.22 -2.59
C VAL A 63 -12.85 -4.43 -1.98
N ASN A 64 -12.98 -3.97 -0.73
CA ASN A 64 -11.93 -3.17 -0.08
C ASN A 64 -10.69 -4.02 0.21
N CYS A 65 -10.90 -5.25 0.68
CA CYS A 65 -9.83 -6.21 0.92
C CYS A 65 -9.15 -6.68 -0.38
N GLN A 66 -9.88 -6.74 -1.50
CA GLN A 66 -9.30 -7.02 -2.81
C GLN A 66 -8.42 -5.86 -3.30
N VAL A 67 -8.91 -4.62 -3.21
CA VAL A 67 -8.15 -3.42 -3.61
C VAL A 67 -6.86 -3.27 -2.79
N LEU A 68 -6.93 -3.49 -1.46
CA LEU A 68 -5.74 -3.43 -0.60
C LEU A 68 -4.70 -4.51 -0.93
N ARG A 69 -5.14 -5.71 -1.31
CA ARG A 69 -4.25 -6.79 -1.77
C ARG A 69 -3.59 -6.46 -3.11
N MET A 70 -4.36 -5.95 -4.07
CA MET A 70 -3.80 -5.49 -5.35
C MET A 70 -2.73 -4.41 -5.14
N LEU A 71 -3.01 -3.40 -4.31
CA LEU A 71 -2.05 -2.35 -3.96
C LEU A 71 -0.77 -2.91 -3.29
N TRP A 72 -0.92 -3.95 -2.47
CA TRP A 72 0.20 -4.60 -1.81
C TRP A 72 1.06 -5.45 -2.75
N GLU A 73 0.45 -6.09 -3.73
CA GLU A 73 1.13 -6.91 -4.73
C GLU A 73 1.83 -6.06 -5.79
N GLU A 74 1.19 -4.97 -6.22
CA GLU A 74 1.73 -4.07 -7.26
C GLU A 74 2.87 -3.16 -6.76
N ARG A 75 3.08 -3.06 -5.44
CA ARG A 75 4.13 -2.19 -4.86
C ARG A 75 5.57 -2.60 -5.25
N THR A 76 5.77 -3.86 -5.63
CA THR A 76 7.07 -4.42 -6.00
C THR A 76 7.33 -4.36 -7.50
N GLU A 77 6.48 -3.67 -8.28
CA GLU A 77 6.69 -3.54 -9.71
C GLU A 77 7.99 -2.77 -9.99
N ASP A 78 8.85 -3.37 -10.83
CA ASP A 78 10.24 -2.95 -11.10
C ASP A 78 10.40 -1.50 -11.61
N SER A 79 9.29 -0.87 -11.95
CA SER A 79 9.17 0.49 -12.49
C SER A 79 9.64 1.58 -11.53
N ILE A 80 9.54 1.38 -10.21
CA ILE A 80 9.94 2.36 -9.19
C ILE A 80 10.55 1.63 -7.98
N PRO A 81 11.86 1.76 -7.70
CA PRO A 81 12.48 1.11 -6.56
C PRO A 81 12.06 1.82 -5.26
N TYR A 82 11.00 1.33 -4.64
CA TYR A 82 10.61 1.73 -3.30
C TYR A 82 11.41 0.94 -2.27
N GLU A 83 12.28 1.63 -1.52
CA GLU A 83 12.96 1.05 -0.37
C GLU A 83 12.12 1.29 0.90
N PRO A 84 11.82 0.27 1.72
CA PRO A 84 11.13 0.46 2.99
C PRO A 84 11.86 1.47 3.87
N PHE A 85 11.12 2.36 4.54
CA PHE A 85 11.68 3.41 5.40
C PHE A 85 12.65 2.89 6.47
N SER A 86 12.37 1.68 6.99
CA SER A 86 13.25 0.97 7.93
C SER A 86 14.68 0.81 7.40
N ASN A 87 14.83 0.62 6.09
CA ASN A 87 16.11 0.32 5.43
C ASN A 87 16.87 1.57 4.97
N TRP A 88 16.26 2.76 5.03
CA TRP A 88 16.91 3.99 4.59
C TRP A 88 18.20 4.24 5.37
N SER A 89 19.34 4.24 4.67
CA SER A 89 20.68 4.37 5.25
C SER A 89 21.03 5.80 5.67
N ASP A 90 20.36 6.79 5.08
CA ASP A 90 20.54 8.21 5.42
C ASP A 90 19.99 8.55 6.82
N ILE A 91 19.11 7.71 7.36
CA ILE A 91 18.50 7.88 8.67
C ILE A 91 19.09 6.85 9.63
N ASN A 92 20.02 7.29 10.47
CA ASN A 92 20.71 6.42 11.42
C ASN A 92 20.18 6.52 12.85
N ASP A 93 19.21 7.39 13.11
CA ASP A 93 18.59 7.53 14.43
C ASP A 93 17.45 6.49 14.60
N PRO A 94 17.64 5.45 15.43
CA PRO A 94 16.62 4.43 15.64
C PRO A 94 15.39 4.98 16.38
N VAL A 95 15.54 6.02 17.22
CA VAL A 95 14.44 6.63 17.97
C VAL A 95 13.57 7.46 17.03
N PHE A 96 14.18 8.16 16.07
CA PHE A 96 13.42 8.84 15.02
C PHE A 96 12.68 7.84 14.12
N LYS A 97 13.34 6.73 13.75
CA LYS A 97 12.69 5.69 12.95
C LYS A 97 11.48 5.08 13.64
N ASP A 98 11.58 4.81 14.93
CA ASP A 98 10.50 4.30 15.77
C ASP A 98 9.29 5.26 15.80
N LEU A 99 9.54 6.56 15.99
CA LEU A 99 8.50 7.60 15.94
C LEU A 99 7.74 7.57 14.60
N ILE A 100 8.48 7.64 13.50
CA ILE A 100 7.87 7.69 12.16
C ILE A 100 7.09 6.42 11.89
N GLN A 101 7.65 5.23 12.17
CA GLN A 101 6.96 3.96 12.03
C GLN A 101 5.67 3.89 12.84
N GLY A 102 5.68 4.40 14.08
CA GLY A 102 4.49 4.50 14.93
C GLY A 102 3.43 5.44 14.34
N MET A 103 3.82 6.58 13.78
CA MET A 103 2.90 7.56 13.17
C MET A 103 2.33 7.08 11.83
N THR A 104 3.10 6.31 11.06
CA THR A 104 2.72 5.88 9.70
C THR A 104 2.25 4.43 9.62
N ASN A 105 2.02 3.77 10.77
CA ASN A 105 1.57 2.38 10.79
C ASN A 105 0.27 2.20 9.95
N LEU A 106 0.27 1.18 9.10
CA LEU A 106 -0.89 0.87 8.26
C LEU A 106 -2.07 0.36 9.10
N ASP A 107 -1.81 -0.37 10.18
CA ASP A 107 -2.85 -0.79 11.13
C ASP A 107 -3.30 0.43 11.94
N PRO A 108 -4.55 0.90 11.78
CA PRO A 108 -5.03 2.08 12.48
C PRO A 108 -5.04 1.89 14.01
N THR A 109 -5.12 0.65 14.50
CA THR A 109 -5.13 0.34 15.93
C THR A 109 -3.74 0.40 16.57
N LYS A 110 -2.69 0.34 15.76
CA LYS A 110 -1.29 0.43 16.18
C LYS A 110 -0.67 1.80 15.95
N ARG A 111 -1.36 2.67 15.19
CA ARG A 111 -0.90 4.03 14.94
C ARG A 111 -0.92 4.82 16.24
N ILE A 112 0.22 5.42 16.59
CA ILE A 112 0.30 6.25 17.79
C ILE A 112 -0.57 7.50 17.64
N THR A 113 -1.17 7.94 18.74
CA THR A 113 -1.93 9.19 18.77
C THR A 113 -1.00 10.40 18.73
N ALA A 114 -1.54 11.57 18.37
CA ALA A 114 -0.76 12.82 18.43
C ALA A 114 -0.19 13.09 19.82
N HIS A 115 -0.90 12.73 20.87
CA HIS A 115 -0.43 12.85 22.25
C HIS A 115 0.77 11.94 22.52
N GLN A 116 0.67 10.65 22.18
CA GLN A 116 1.79 9.70 22.31
C GLN A 116 3.00 10.08 21.44
N ALA A 117 2.77 10.65 20.26
CA ALA A 117 3.84 11.15 19.40
C ALA A 117 4.59 12.32 20.06
N LEU A 118 3.90 13.23 20.74
CA LEU A 118 4.53 14.34 21.46
C LEU A 118 5.29 13.88 22.72
N GLU A 119 4.85 12.80 23.35
CA GLU A 119 5.54 12.18 24.49
C GLU A 119 6.71 11.28 24.07
N HIS A 120 6.95 11.12 22.76
CA HIS A 120 7.95 10.20 22.25
C HIS A 120 9.37 10.64 22.66
N PRO A 121 10.28 9.70 23.01
CA PRO A 121 11.67 10.03 23.40
C PRO A 121 12.45 10.85 22.37
N TRP A 122 12.05 10.82 21.10
CA TRP A 122 12.63 11.69 20.07
C TRP A 122 12.45 13.19 20.38
N PHE A 123 11.35 13.55 21.04
CA PHE A 123 11.08 14.92 21.49
C PHE A 123 11.63 15.21 22.90
N ALA A 124 12.19 14.22 23.60
CA ALA A 124 12.74 14.39 24.95
C ALA A 124 14.02 15.23 24.90
N GLY A 125 13.85 16.55 24.92
CA GLY A 125 14.90 17.54 24.72
C GLY A 125 14.39 18.86 24.13
N PHE A 126 13.18 18.87 23.58
CA PHE A 126 12.48 20.09 23.16
C PHE A 126 11.47 20.47 24.25
N GLU A 127 11.83 21.41 25.12
CA GLU A 127 10.83 22.08 25.95
C GLU A 127 9.88 22.87 25.06
N ILE A 128 8.63 22.41 24.95
CA ILE A 128 7.55 23.18 24.33
C ILE A 128 7.20 24.29 25.32
N ASN A 129 7.84 25.45 25.17
CA ASN A 129 7.50 26.68 25.88
C ASN A 129 6.18 27.28 25.40
#